data_AF-A0A0C5EB36-F1
#
_entry.id   AF-A0A0C5EB36-F1
#
_cell.length_a   1.000
_cell.length_b   1.000
_cell.length_c   1.000
_cell.angle_alpha   90.00
_cell.angle_beta   90.00
_cell.angle_gamma   90.00
#
_symmetry.space_group_name_H-M   'P 1'
#
loop_
_entity.id
_entity.type
_entity.pdbx_description
1 polymer ?
#
loop_
_entity_poly.entity_id
_entity_poly.type
_entity_poly.pdbx_seq_one_letter_code
_entity_poly.pdbx_strand_id
1 'polypeptide(L)'
;MRKDKKQVIGDEIGDAQIKLFLDFEPADATSPSLHKLIKAYRGLRIDDFERFLVFFVEAGYDLNGQDEQGKDFVALIQDQRNAADYIELIDKARG
;
A
#
# COMPACT_ATOMS: atom_id res chain seq x y z
N MET A 1 28.07 0.41 -3.66
CA MET A 1 27.51 1.09 -2.48
C MET A 1 26.29 1.90 -2.91
N ARG A 2 25.08 1.49 -2.54
CA ARG A 2 23.85 2.30 -2.71
C ARG A 2 23.09 2.27 -1.38
N LYS A 3 23.73 2.86 -0.37
CA LYS A 3 23.11 3.09 0.92
C LYS A 3 22.53 4.51 0.92
N ASP A 4 21.31 4.58 1.44
CA ASP A 4 20.65 5.77 1.97
C ASP A 4 20.18 6.84 0.98
N LYS A 5 19.12 6.52 0.22
CA LYS A 5 18.02 7.49 0.13
C LYS A 5 17.17 7.29 1.38
N LYS A 6 17.64 7.83 2.51
CA LYS A 6 16.72 8.29 3.56
C LYS A 6 15.81 9.29 2.87
N GLN A 7 14.62 8.83 2.50
CA GLN A 7 13.63 9.67 1.85
C GLN A 7 13.38 10.87 2.77
N VAL A 8 13.53 12.03 2.15
CA VAL A 8 13.33 13.40 2.64
C VAL A 8 12.53 13.49 3.94
N ILE A 9 13.13 14.16 4.92
CA ILE A 9 12.41 14.81 6.03
C ILE A 9 11.61 15.94 5.38
N GLY A 10 10.28 15.86 5.40
CA GLY A 10 9.40 16.86 4.81
C GLY A 10 7.95 16.41 4.93
N ASP A 11 7.35 16.77 6.05
CA ASP A 11 5.99 16.50 6.55
C ASP A 11 5.53 15.03 6.59
N GLU A 12 5.31 14.53 7.81
CA GLU A 12 4.34 13.47 8.06
C GLU A 12 3.04 13.89 7.39
N ILE A 13 2.58 13.11 6.40
CA ILE A 13 1.34 13.47 5.74
C ILE A 13 0.18 13.14 6.69
N GLY A 14 -0.72 14.09 6.88
CA GLY A 14 -1.86 13.87 7.78
C GLY A 14 -2.80 12.79 7.24
N ASP A 15 -3.68 12.28 8.10
CA ASP A 15 -4.68 11.26 7.74
C ASP A 15 -5.54 11.67 6.53
N ALA A 16 -5.80 12.98 6.39
CA ALA A 16 -6.51 13.52 5.23
C ALA A 16 -5.79 13.24 3.91
N GLN A 17 -4.46 13.39 3.86
CA GLN A 17 -3.67 13.05 2.67
C GLN A 17 -3.59 11.54 2.45
N ILE A 18 -3.48 10.75 3.52
CA ILE A 18 -3.50 9.28 3.42
C ILE A 18 -4.81 8.81 2.79
N LYS A 19 -5.95 9.39 3.21
CA LYS A 19 -7.27 9.08 2.64
C LYS A 19 -7.39 9.43 1.16
N LEU A 20 -6.64 10.42 0.64
CA LEU A 20 -6.62 10.69 -0.80
C LEU A 20 -6.13 9.48 -1.61
N PHE A 21 -5.33 8.59 -1.01
CA PHE A 21 -4.89 7.38 -1.72
C PHE A 21 -6.04 6.38 -1.93
N LEU A 22 -7.10 6.44 -1.11
CA LEU A 22 -8.29 5.63 -1.29
C LEU A 22 -9.14 6.14 -2.46
N ASP A 23 -8.99 7.39 -2.87
CA ASP A 23 -9.74 7.99 -3.98
C ASP A 23 -9.21 7.54 -5.35
N PHE A 24 -7.99 6.98 -5.44
CA PHE A 24 -7.43 6.54 -6.71
C PHE A 24 -8.20 5.36 -7.30
N GLU A 25 -8.89 5.58 -8.42
CA GLU A 25 -9.56 4.52 -9.17
C GLU A 25 -8.61 3.90 -10.20
N PRO A 26 -8.63 2.56 -10.37
CA PRO A 26 -7.93 1.92 -11.46
C PRO A 26 -8.52 2.37 -12.79
N ALA A 27 -7.67 2.68 -13.76
CA ALA A 27 -8.11 2.98 -15.13
C ALA A 27 -8.48 1.71 -15.92
N ASP A 28 -8.09 0.54 -15.40
CA ASP A 28 -8.18 -0.76 -16.05
C ASP A 28 -8.98 -1.75 -15.17
N ALA A 29 -9.11 -3.00 -15.63
CA ALA A 29 -9.85 -4.07 -14.93
C ALA A 29 -9.17 -4.59 -13.65
N THR A 30 -8.06 -3.99 -13.20
CA THR A 30 -7.41 -4.33 -11.94
C THR A 30 -8.35 -4.07 -10.76
N SER A 31 -8.36 -4.96 -9.76
CA SER A 31 -9.16 -4.73 -8.55
C SER A 31 -8.85 -3.36 -7.93
N PRO A 32 -9.87 -2.55 -7.60
CA PRO A 32 -9.67 -1.21 -7.02
C PRO A 32 -8.89 -1.26 -5.71
N SER A 33 -9.12 -2.31 -4.91
CA SER A 33 -8.39 -2.56 -3.67
C SER A 33 -6.88 -2.75 -3.93
N LEU A 34 -6.51 -3.57 -4.90
CA LEU A 34 -5.11 -3.84 -5.25
C LEU A 34 -4.43 -2.59 -5.82
N HIS A 35 -5.11 -1.85 -6.69
CA HIS A 35 -4.58 -0.63 -7.28
C HIS A 35 -4.20 0.40 -6.21
N LYS A 36 -5.11 0.64 -5.25
CA LYS A 36 -4.91 1.58 -4.13
C LYS A 36 -3.75 1.14 -3.24
N LEU A 37 -3.63 -0.16 -2.92
CA LEU A 37 -2.51 -0.70 -2.15
C LEU A 37 -1.15 -0.46 -2.83
N ILE A 38 -1.05 -0.72 -4.14
CA ILE A 38 0.18 -0.47 -4.91
C ILE A 38 0.52 1.02 -4.97
N LYS A 39 -0.50 1.88 -5.13
CA LYS A 39 -0.33 3.34 -5.09
C LYS A 39 0.19 3.82 -3.74
N ALA A 40 -0.42 3.35 -2.66
CA ALA A 40 -0.01 3.63 -1.29
C ALA A 40 1.43 3.13 -1.04
N TYR A 41 1.77 1.89 -1.38
CA TYR A 41 3.13 1.36 -1.23
C TYR A 41 4.20 2.20 -1.94
N ARG A 42 3.90 2.73 -3.12
CA ARG A 42 4.85 3.55 -3.90
C ARG A 42 4.95 5.00 -3.42
N GLY A 43 3.92 5.51 -2.74
CA GLY A 43 3.83 6.90 -2.29
C GLY A 43 4.07 7.11 -0.80
N LEU A 44 3.79 6.10 0.02
CA LEU A 44 3.76 6.15 1.48
C LEU A 44 4.96 5.44 2.10
N ARG A 45 5.43 5.98 3.21
CA ARG A 45 6.39 5.30 4.08
C ARG A 45 5.67 4.20 4.84
N ILE A 46 6.43 3.35 5.49
CA ILE A 46 5.85 2.23 6.24
C ILE A 46 4.89 2.66 7.35
N ASP A 47 5.23 3.71 8.11
CA ASP A 47 4.41 4.26 9.18
C ASP A 47 3.05 4.79 8.64
N ASP A 48 3.11 5.57 7.55
CA ASP A 48 1.93 6.09 6.87
C ASP A 48 1.10 4.97 6.21
N PHE A 49 1.77 3.92 5.74
CA PHE A 49 1.13 2.76 5.14
C PHE A 49 0.36 1.95 6.19
N GLU A 50 0.88 1.78 7.40
CA GLU A 50 0.13 1.14 8.50
C GLU A 50 -1.18 1.91 8.77
N ARG A 51 -1.11 3.25 8.87
CA ARG A 51 -2.32 4.09 9.01
C ARG A 51 -3.26 3.98 7.81
N PHE A 52 -2.72 3.91 6.59
CA PHE A 52 -3.50 3.69 5.38
C PHE A 52 -4.30 2.40 5.42
N LEU A 53 -3.71 1.29 5.91
CA LEU A 53 -4.40 0.01 6.02
C LEU A 53 -5.63 0.08 6.92
N VAL A 54 -5.57 0.85 8.01
CA VAL A 54 -6.73 1.08 8.89
C VAL A 54 -7.86 1.74 8.09
N PHE A 55 -7.59 2.86 7.41
CA PHE A 55 -8.61 3.54 6.60
C PHE A 55 -9.09 2.69 5.42
N PHE A 56 -8.22 1.86 4.86
CA PHE A 56 -8.55 0.97 3.75
C PHE A 56 -9.56 -0.09 4.16
N VAL A 57 -9.35 -0.74 5.31
CA VAL A 57 -10.29 -1.72 5.86
C VAL A 57 -11.57 -1.03 6.36
N GLU A 58 -11.47 0.13 7.01
CA GLU A 58 -12.64 0.92 7.42
C GLU A 58 -13.51 1.37 6.24
N ALA A 59 -12.90 1.67 5.08
CA ALA A 59 -13.61 1.99 3.85
C ALA A 59 -14.23 0.75 3.17
N GLY A 60 -14.02 -0.45 3.71
CA GLY A 60 -14.59 -1.70 3.21
C GLY A 60 -13.82 -2.32 2.04
N TYR A 61 -12.54 -1.98 1.85
CA TYR A 61 -11.71 -2.58 0.79
C TYR A 61 -11.04 -3.88 1.23
N ASP A 62 -10.97 -4.83 0.30
CA ASP A 62 -10.32 -6.13 0.53
C ASP A 62 -8.78 -6.09 0.39
N LEU A 63 -8.08 -6.47 1.45
CA LEU A 63 -6.62 -6.66 1.44
C LEU A 63 -6.16 -7.85 0.59
N ASN A 64 -7.10 -8.71 0.20
CA ASN A 64 -6.87 -9.88 -0.66
C ASN A 64 -7.20 -9.59 -2.14
N GLY A 65 -7.35 -8.31 -2.52
CA GLY A 65 -7.61 -7.93 -3.91
C GLY A 65 -6.55 -8.45 -4.87
N GLN A 66 -6.99 -9.00 -6.00
CA GLN A 66 -6.14 -9.62 -7.02
C GLN A 66 -6.19 -8.85 -8.34
N ASP A 67 -5.11 -8.97 -9.11
CA ASP A 67 -5.02 -8.52 -10.49
C ASP A 67 -5.75 -9.49 -11.43
N GLU A 68 -5.89 -9.11 -12.71
CA GLU A 68 -6.38 -9.98 -13.80
C GLU A 68 -5.61 -11.31 -13.91
N GLN A 69 -4.35 -11.36 -13.46
CA GLN A 69 -3.54 -12.58 -13.42
C GLN A 69 -3.71 -13.40 -12.13
N GLY A 70 -4.61 -13.01 -11.22
CA GLY A 70 -4.81 -13.66 -9.92
C GLY A 70 -3.67 -13.41 -8.92
N LYS A 71 -2.85 -12.38 -9.15
CA LYS A 71 -1.76 -12.00 -8.23
C LYS A 71 -2.27 -10.99 -7.22
N ASP A 72 -2.01 -11.25 -5.94
CA ASP A 72 -2.32 -10.32 -4.86
C ASP A 72 -1.18 -9.31 -4.64
N PHE A 73 -1.41 -8.35 -3.73
CA PHE A 73 -0.42 -7.32 -3.41
C PHE A 73 0.94 -7.91 -3.01
N VAL A 74 0.95 -8.92 -2.15
CA VAL A 74 2.17 -9.60 -1.68
C VAL A 74 2.93 -10.21 -2.84
N ALA A 75 2.25 -10.96 -3.72
CA ALA A 75 2.87 -11.56 -4.89
C ALA A 75 3.49 -10.54 -5.87
N LEU A 76 2.93 -9.32 -5.93
CA LEU A 76 3.46 -8.24 -6.77
C LEU A 76 4.68 -7.54 -6.18
N ILE A 77 4.75 -7.39 -4.86
CA ILE A 77 5.85 -6.67 -4.20
C ILE A 77 6.94 -7.58 -3.63
N GLN A 78 6.71 -8.90 -3.49
CA GLN A 78 7.65 -9.84 -2.85
C GLN A 78 9.11 -9.78 -3.35
N ASP A 79 9.34 -9.41 -4.61
CA ASP A 79 10.69 -9.30 -5.20
C ASP A 79 11.41 -8.00 -4.80
N GLN A 80 10.70 -7.04 -4.21
CA GLN A 80 11.24 -5.74 -3.83
C GLN A 80 11.97 -5.83 -2.49
N ARG A 81 13.14 -5.18 -2.39
CA ARG A 81 13.97 -5.25 -1.17
C ARG A 81 13.28 -4.75 0.11
N ASN A 82 12.37 -3.79 -0.03
CA ASN A 82 11.67 -3.18 1.10
C ASN A 82 10.26 -3.77 1.27
N ALA A 83 9.88 -4.82 0.54
CA ALA A 83 8.53 -5.35 0.62
C ALA A 83 8.27 -6.11 1.91
N ALA A 84 9.30 -6.73 2.51
CA ALA A 84 9.17 -7.54 3.72
C ALA A 84 8.35 -6.81 4.80
N ASP A 85 8.76 -5.58 5.13
CA ASP A 85 8.10 -4.83 6.20
C ASP A 85 6.63 -4.48 5.86
N TYR A 86 6.31 -4.24 4.58
CA TYR A 86 4.93 -3.95 4.14
C TYR A 86 4.08 -5.22 4.09
N ILE A 87 4.66 -6.36 3.71
CA ILE A 87 3.99 -7.66 3.71
C ILE A 87 3.60 -8.03 5.15
N GLU A 88 4.49 -7.79 6.13
CA GLU A 88 4.19 -8.01 7.55
C GLU A 88 3.00 -7.16 8.02
N LEU A 89 2.91 -5.89 7.61
CA LEU A 89 1.75 -5.05 7.92
C LEU A 89 0.45 -5.57 7.30
N ILE A 90 0.50 -6.03 6.06
CA ILE A 90 -0.67 -6.63 5.38
C ILE A 90 -1.12 -7.89 6.08
N ASP A 91 -0.19 -8.77 6.44
CA ASP A 91 -0.50 -10.03 7.14
C ASP A 91 -1.13 -9.75 8.52
N LYS A 92 -0.56 -8.79 9.26
CA LYS A 92 -1.11 -8.29 10.53
C LYS A 92 -2.49 -7.66 10.39
N ALA A 93 -2.79 -7.01 9.26
CA ALA A 93 -4.11 -6.42 9.02
C ALA A 93 -5.15 -7.46 8.53
N ARG A 94 -4.70 -8.61 8.01
CA ARG A 94 -5.56 -9.73 7.57
C ARG A 94 -5.96 -10.67 8.71
N GLY A 95 -5.16 -10.75 9.78
CA GLY A 95 -5.26 -11.74 10.86
C GLY A 95 -5.67 -11.17 12.21
#